data_AF-A0AAD5K8M1-F1
#
_entry.id   AF-A0AAD5K8M1-F1
#
_cell.length_a   1.000
_cell.length_b   1.000
_cell.length_c   1.000
_cell.angle_alpha   90.00
_cell.angle_beta   90.00
_cell.angle_gamma   90.00
#
_symmetry.space_group_name_H-M   'P 1'
#
loop_
_entity.id
_entity.type
_entity.pdbx_description
1 polymer ?
#
loop_
_entity_poly.entity_id
_entity_poly.type
_entity_poly.pdbx_seq_one_letter_code
_entity_poly.pdbx_strand_id
1 'polypeptide(L)'
;MEDYVTILPSSRVESSQYVATIRNLRDAMIHRTYNQITRYASEAIDILLQSQLTQLLDIRAHGYFMQRKSNLALQDASSIIQHEPTLITIYLRQANIYSLCGQQSQAIKAYNDGLINAVSINEEQLRRIFRGKMMAECMSEQKVDFFTKLPTEIVNDIIVLLPQTSHTQCMLVSDMWRQRIVHCQTIWNNLVLDDRQFGCRRYILCHCICWTICATMTNSPPWHTEMSIWMPIESGILNARNTLKHLDLELGDNMIKNTTKVAETLSFCENLTSIKISSPTIPLSTALPSLSSMKEQYNIRITNLQLNFSSITDEDMESILRQCRRLQRLVMNGCNDGVFDPLYHHGLNLEIIGYNCCNPKDIPDLEDDNEQYSTSWTTNVISTGQQQRDDSLSTSSHGKLRMFFADTQDPSSALPAFTIMPLLYKYKETLSVLHINIALKMEKKRLLHLTYPNFTLSKLMDLSTWLPHSVQQFFLDTIRHIITL
;
A
#
# COMPACT_ATOMS: atom_id res chain seq x y z
N MET A 1 -11.73 35.33 -30.31
CA MET A 1 -11.09 34.90 -31.58
C MET A 1 -11.03 36.05 -32.57
N GLU A 2 -11.89 37.06 -32.45
CA GLU A 2 -11.93 38.25 -33.33
C GLU A 2 -10.84 39.31 -33.04
N ASP A 3 -10.24 39.36 -31.85
CA ASP A 3 -9.21 40.38 -31.53
C ASP A 3 -7.78 40.08 -32.05
N TYR A 4 -7.53 38.93 -32.67
CA TYR A 4 -6.18 38.50 -33.07
C TYR A 4 -5.94 38.45 -34.58
N VAL A 5 -6.99 38.56 -35.40
CA VAL A 5 -6.87 38.55 -36.87
C VAL A 5 -6.44 39.94 -37.40
N THR A 6 -6.52 40.98 -36.58
CA THR A 6 -6.09 42.35 -36.90
C THR A 6 -4.61 42.64 -36.61
N ILE A 7 -3.83 41.65 -36.16
CA ILE A 7 -2.39 41.78 -35.88
C ILE A 7 -1.57 40.90 -36.84
N LEU A 8 -1.80 41.04 -38.14
CA LEU A 8 -0.65 40.99 -39.05
C LEU A 8 -0.09 42.41 -39.03
N PRO A 9 1.11 42.65 -38.47
CA PRO A 9 1.65 44.00 -38.42
C PRO A 9 1.82 44.47 -39.86
N SER A 10 0.95 45.40 -40.28
CA SER A 10 1.18 46.17 -41.48
C SER A 10 2.50 46.90 -41.27
N SER A 11 3.56 46.42 -41.93
CA SER A 11 4.65 47.22 -42.46
C SER A 11 5.03 48.44 -41.61
N ARG A 12 5.79 48.28 -40.51
CA ARG A 12 6.59 49.37 -39.88
C ARG A 12 7.16 48.93 -38.53
N VAL A 13 8.14 48.05 -38.55
CA VAL A 13 9.42 48.30 -37.89
C VAL A 13 10.41 47.46 -38.69
N GLU A 14 10.90 48.00 -39.80
CA GLU A 14 12.23 47.59 -40.23
C GLU A 14 13.10 47.77 -38.99
N SER A 15 13.71 46.69 -38.48
CA SER A 15 14.50 46.77 -37.24
C SER A 15 15.43 47.97 -37.36
N SER A 16 15.57 48.77 -36.31
CA SER A 16 16.45 49.96 -36.37
C SER A 16 17.84 49.61 -36.91
N GLN A 17 18.26 48.37 -36.66
CA GLN A 17 19.41 47.72 -37.24
C GLN A 17 19.30 47.52 -38.76
N TYR A 18 18.24 46.93 -39.30
CA TYR A 18 18.02 46.84 -40.75
C TYR A 18 18.06 48.23 -41.42
N VAL A 19 17.35 49.22 -40.86
CA VAL A 19 17.35 50.59 -41.40
C VAL A 19 18.76 51.19 -41.38
N ALA A 20 19.51 50.98 -40.30
CA ALA A 20 20.91 51.42 -40.19
C ALA A 20 21.81 50.70 -41.19
N THR A 21 21.66 49.38 -41.36
CA THR A 21 22.43 48.56 -42.31
C THR A 21 22.12 48.96 -43.75
N ILE A 22 20.86 49.25 -44.09
CA ILE A 22 20.48 49.77 -45.41
C ILE A 22 21.05 51.18 -45.65
N ARG A 23 21.11 52.03 -44.62
CA ARG A 23 21.77 53.34 -44.72
C ARG A 23 23.27 53.18 -45.01
N ASN A 24 23.96 52.34 -44.23
CA ASN A 24 25.38 52.04 -44.41
C ASN A 24 25.66 51.40 -45.79
N LEU A 25 24.75 50.55 -46.28
CA LEU A 25 24.82 49.97 -47.61
C LEU A 25 24.74 51.05 -48.69
N ARG A 26 23.80 52.01 -48.58
CA ARG A 26 23.72 53.14 -49.53
C ARG A 26 24.99 53.98 -49.52
N ASP A 27 25.52 54.30 -48.35
CA ASP A 27 26.76 55.08 -48.22
C ASP A 27 27.94 54.33 -48.87
N ALA A 28 28.06 53.02 -48.65
CA ALA A 28 29.06 52.18 -49.30
C ALA A 28 28.90 52.13 -50.83
N MET A 29 27.66 52.14 -51.34
CA MET A 29 27.38 52.22 -52.78
C MET A 29 27.83 53.57 -53.37
N ILE A 30 27.58 54.68 -52.68
CA ILE A 30 28.01 56.03 -53.09
C ILE A 30 29.54 56.09 -53.19
N HIS A 31 30.25 55.50 -52.23
CA HIS A 31 31.72 55.48 -52.18
C HIS A 31 32.37 54.34 -52.97
N ARG A 32 31.60 53.48 -53.64
CA ARG A 32 32.06 52.33 -54.44
C ARG A 32 32.98 51.37 -53.66
N THR A 33 32.73 51.19 -52.37
CA THR A 33 33.50 50.30 -51.50
C THR A 33 32.93 48.87 -51.52
N TYR A 34 33.24 48.10 -52.58
CA TYR A 34 32.61 46.80 -52.86
C TYR A 34 32.62 45.77 -51.70
N ASN A 35 33.69 45.75 -50.89
CA ASN A 35 33.76 44.87 -49.72
C ASN A 35 32.72 45.27 -48.64
N GLN A 36 32.49 46.56 -48.44
CA GLN A 36 31.48 47.07 -47.52
C GLN A 36 30.07 46.83 -48.06
N ILE A 37 29.86 46.98 -49.37
CA ILE A 37 28.58 46.65 -50.03
C ILE A 37 28.20 45.19 -49.77
N THR A 38 29.13 44.25 -50.02
CA THR A 38 28.89 42.81 -49.83
C THR A 38 28.59 42.48 -48.36
N ARG A 39 29.35 43.08 -47.42
CA ARG A 39 29.14 42.91 -45.99
C ARG A 39 27.77 43.42 -45.55
N TYR A 40 27.41 44.66 -45.86
CA TYR A 40 26.14 45.25 -45.43
C TYR A 40 24.94 44.60 -46.12
N ALA A 41 25.07 44.16 -47.38
CA ALA A 41 24.01 43.40 -48.05
C ALA A 41 23.77 42.04 -47.39
N SER A 42 24.85 41.31 -47.04
CA SER A 42 24.74 40.03 -46.34
C SER A 42 24.11 40.21 -44.96
N GLU A 43 24.57 41.21 -44.21
CA GLU A 43 24.01 41.57 -42.90
C GLU A 43 22.52 41.93 -42.99
N ALA A 44 22.09 42.67 -44.03
CA ALA A 44 20.69 43.00 -44.24
C ALA A 44 19.83 41.76 -44.57
N ILE A 45 20.36 40.81 -45.35
CA ILE A 45 19.70 39.54 -45.66
C ILE A 45 19.55 38.69 -44.39
N ASP A 46 20.61 38.57 -43.59
CA ASP A 46 20.58 37.81 -42.34
C ASP A 46 19.53 38.37 -41.36
N ILE A 47 19.47 39.69 -41.23
CA ILE A 47 18.45 40.37 -40.40
C ILE A 47 17.03 40.05 -40.91
N LEU A 48 16.80 40.07 -42.22
CA LEU A 48 15.49 39.75 -42.81
C LEU A 48 15.10 38.30 -42.53
N LEU A 49 16.01 37.34 -42.77
CA LEU A 49 15.76 35.92 -42.54
C LEU A 49 15.45 35.64 -41.07
N GLN A 50 16.21 36.25 -40.15
CA GLN A 50 15.96 36.14 -38.72
C GLN A 50 14.59 36.71 -38.33
N SER A 51 14.23 37.88 -38.84
CA SER A 51 12.92 38.51 -38.56
C SER A 51 11.74 37.67 -39.05
N GLN A 52 11.84 37.06 -40.23
CA GLN A 52 10.80 36.18 -40.78
C GLN A 52 10.71 34.88 -39.99
N LEU A 53 11.84 34.31 -39.57
CA LEU A 53 11.89 33.11 -38.74
C LEU A 53 11.19 33.33 -37.40
N THR A 54 11.48 34.45 -36.70
CA THR A 54 10.80 34.83 -35.44
C THR A 54 9.28 34.86 -35.62
N GLN A 55 8.78 35.49 -36.69
CA GLN A 55 7.33 35.59 -36.95
C GLN A 55 6.68 34.24 -37.22
N LEU A 56 7.31 33.40 -38.06
CA LEU A 56 6.81 32.06 -38.38
C LEU A 56 6.79 31.17 -37.14
N LEU A 57 7.83 31.23 -36.31
CA LEU A 57 7.87 30.53 -35.03
C LEU A 57 6.81 31.05 -34.08
N ASP A 58 6.52 32.36 -34.02
CA ASP A 58 5.50 32.90 -33.13
C ASP A 58 4.08 32.45 -33.53
N ILE A 59 3.79 32.47 -34.84
CA ILE A 59 2.55 31.94 -35.40
C ILE A 59 2.42 30.44 -35.11
N ARG A 60 3.50 29.67 -35.30
CA ARG A 60 3.50 28.23 -35.03
C ARG A 60 3.35 27.92 -33.54
N ALA A 61 4.04 28.66 -32.67
CA ALA A 61 3.91 28.57 -31.21
C ALA A 61 2.47 28.83 -30.79
N HIS A 62 1.81 29.84 -31.38
CA HIS A 62 0.40 30.11 -31.16
C HIS A 62 -0.51 28.97 -31.66
N GLY A 63 -0.25 28.43 -32.85
CA GLY A 63 -0.97 27.28 -33.38
C GLY A 63 -0.87 26.06 -32.46
N TYR A 64 0.34 25.74 -31.96
CA TYR A 64 0.55 24.66 -30.99
C TYR A 64 -0.13 24.93 -29.65
N PHE A 65 -0.10 26.18 -29.18
CA PHE A 65 -0.79 26.60 -27.99
C PHE A 65 -2.30 26.38 -28.09
N MET A 66 -2.93 26.80 -29.20
CA MET A 66 -4.36 26.59 -29.45
C MET A 66 -4.73 25.11 -29.58
N GLN A 67 -3.81 24.26 -30.04
CA GLN A 67 -3.95 22.80 -30.10
C GLN A 67 -3.64 22.08 -28.76
N ARG A 68 -3.37 22.82 -27.68
CA ARG A 68 -2.91 22.27 -26.38
C ARG A 68 -1.63 21.43 -26.45
N LYS A 69 -0.78 21.65 -27.46
CA LYS A 69 0.55 21.02 -27.59
C LYS A 69 1.61 21.90 -26.91
N SER A 70 1.49 22.03 -25.58
CA SER A 70 2.27 22.99 -24.78
C SER A 70 3.79 22.85 -24.93
N ASN A 71 4.33 21.63 -24.96
CA ASN A 71 5.77 21.39 -25.10
C ASN A 71 6.33 21.95 -26.42
N LEU A 72 5.61 21.75 -27.54
CA LEU A 72 6.02 22.27 -28.85
C LEU A 72 5.90 23.80 -28.90
N ALA A 73 4.84 24.35 -28.30
CA ALA A 73 4.66 25.80 -28.19
C ALA A 73 5.78 26.46 -27.35
N LEU A 74 6.18 25.82 -26.24
CA LEU A 74 7.28 26.29 -25.40
C LEU A 74 8.63 26.16 -26.10
N GLN A 75 8.83 25.11 -26.91
CA GLN A 75 10.05 24.95 -27.71
C GLN A 75 10.19 26.10 -28.71
N ASP A 76 9.14 26.39 -29.47
CA ASP A 76 9.14 27.51 -30.42
C ASP A 76 9.34 28.86 -29.71
N ALA A 77 8.62 29.12 -28.61
CA ALA A 77 8.81 30.35 -27.83
C ALA A 77 10.25 30.49 -27.29
N SER A 78 10.85 29.40 -26.83
CA SER A 78 12.24 29.40 -26.33
C SER A 78 13.24 29.64 -27.45
N SER A 79 13.03 29.06 -28.63
CA SER A 79 13.86 29.33 -29.82
C SER A 79 13.79 30.81 -30.21
N ILE A 80 12.60 31.43 -30.16
CA ILE A 80 12.50 32.86 -30.44
C ILE A 80 13.22 33.70 -29.37
N ILE A 81 13.08 33.38 -28.08
CA ILE A 81 13.81 34.08 -27.00
C ILE A 81 15.33 34.00 -27.17
N GLN A 82 15.85 32.86 -27.65
CA GLN A 82 17.28 32.70 -27.95
C GLN A 82 17.75 33.62 -29.09
N HIS A 83 16.90 33.83 -30.10
CA HIS A 83 17.23 34.67 -31.25
C HIS A 83 16.94 36.16 -31.03
N GLU A 84 15.92 36.48 -30.24
CA GLU A 84 15.41 37.84 -30.04
C GLU A 84 14.94 38.03 -28.58
N PRO A 85 15.88 38.13 -27.61
CA PRO A 85 15.56 38.19 -26.18
C PRO A 85 14.88 39.50 -25.75
N THR A 86 14.78 40.48 -26.65
CA THR A 86 14.15 41.78 -26.39
C THR A 86 12.66 41.80 -26.75
N LEU A 87 12.14 40.74 -27.38
CA LEU A 87 10.78 40.67 -27.89
C LEU A 87 9.78 40.25 -26.79
N ILE A 88 9.19 41.26 -26.13
CA ILE A 88 8.25 41.09 -25.02
C ILE A 88 7.04 40.18 -25.30
N THR A 89 6.53 40.18 -26.53
CA THR A 89 5.35 39.39 -26.93
C THR A 89 5.58 37.89 -26.74
N ILE A 90 6.83 37.44 -26.82
CA ILE A 90 7.18 36.03 -26.66
C ILE A 90 7.23 35.63 -25.20
N TYR A 91 7.73 36.48 -24.31
CA TYR A 91 7.64 36.25 -22.86
C TYR A 91 6.18 36.19 -22.40
N LEU A 92 5.33 37.09 -22.90
CA LEU A 92 3.88 37.02 -22.69
C LEU A 92 3.30 35.68 -23.15
N ARG A 93 3.71 35.18 -24.33
CA ARG A 93 3.24 33.90 -24.87
C ARG A 93 3.71 32.73 -24.03
N GLN A 94 5.00 32.68 -23.70
CA GLN A 94 5.61 31.65 -22.88
C GLN A 94 4.95 31.58 -21.49
N ALA A 95 4.76 32.74 -20.85
CA ALA A 95 4.10 32.83 -19.54
C ALA A 95 2.63 32.36 -19.60
N ASN A 96 1.89 32.74 -20.65
CA ASN A 96 0.51 32.26 -20.83
C ASN A 96 0.46 30.73 -21.04
N ILE A 97 1.41 30.16 -21.79
CA ILE A 97 1.51 28.70 -21.97
C ILE A 97 1.76 28.02 -20.62
N TYR A 98 2.72 28.52 -19.82
CA TYR A 98 3.00 27.98 -18.48
C TYR A 98 1.79 28.07 -17.55
N SER A 99 1.10 29.22 -17.51
CA SER A 99 -0.06 29.42 -16.65
C SER A 99 -1.19 28.44 -16.98
N LEU A 100 -1.45 28.19 -18.27
CA LEU A 100 -2.45 27.21 -18.71
C LEU A 100 -2.05 25.75 -18.44
N CYS A 101 -0.76 25.46 -18.31
CA CYS A 101 -0.27 24.16 -17.88
C CYS A 101 -0.30 23.97 -16.36
N GLY A 102 -0.82 24.94 -15.60
CA GLY A 102 -0.79 24.93 -14.13
C GLY A 102 0.60 25.21 -13.53
N GLN A 103 1.57 25.60 -14.36
CA GLN A 103 2.95 25.87 -13.98
C GLN A 103 3.13 27.35 -13.59
N GLN A 104 2.43 27.76 -12.52
CA GLN A 104 2.32 29.19 -12.16
C GLN A 104 3.67 29.82 -11.79
N SER A 105 4.57 29.08 -11.13
CA SER A 105 5.91 29.59 -10.78
C SER A 105 6.75 29.89 -12.03
N GLN A 106 6.70 29.02 -13.04
CA GLN A 106 7.36 29.24 -14.34
C GLN A 106 6.72 30.40 -15.11
N ALA A 107 5.38 30.55 -15.04
CA ALA A 107 4.68 31.68 -15.64
C ALA A 107 5.13 33.01 -15.03
N ILE A 108 5.17 33.11 -13.69
CA ILE A 108 5.66 34.29 -12.96
C ILE A 108 7.10 34.61 -13.35
N LYS A 109 7.96 33.60 -13.44
CA LYS A 109 9.35 33.77 -13.89
C LYS A 109 9.40 34.34 -15.32
N ALA A 110 8.66 33.78 -16.26
CA ALA A 110 8.64 34.26 -17.64
C ALA A 110 8.10 35.70 -17.76
N TYR A 111 7.10 36.10 -16.95
CA TYR A 111 6.66 37.50 -16.88
C TYR A 111 7.75 38.42 -16.34
N ASN A 112 8.48 38.02 -15.29
CA ASN A 112 9.59 38.80 -14.75
C ASN A 112 10.75 38.91 -15.75
N ASP A 113 11.11 37.82 -16.43
CA ASP A 113 12.14 37.80 -17.47
C ASP A 113 11.76 38.75 -18.61
N GLY A 114 10.47 38.81 -18.99
CA GLY A 114 9.97 39.77 -19.98
C GLY A 114 10.07 41.23 -19.54
N LEU A 115 9.88 41.53 -18.25
CA LEU A 115 10.05 42.88 -17.69
C LEU A 115 11.52 43.32 -17.67
N ILE A 116 12.44 42.38 -17.46
CA ILE A 116 13.88 42.65 -17.35
C ILE A 116 14.53 42.81 -18.73
N ASN A 117 14.19 41.94 -19.68
CA ASN A 117 14.92 41.84 -20.95
C ASN A 117 14.34 42.67 -22.10
N ALA A 118 13.08 43.11 -22.01
CA ALA A 118 12.46 43.85 -23.10
C ALA A 118 12.94 45.31 -23.17
N VAL A 119 13.48 45.71 -24.32
CA VAL A 119 14.06 47.05 -24.56
C VAL A 119 13.00 48.12 -24.82
N SER A 120 11.87 47.74 -25.40
CA SER A 120 10.76 48.65 -25.71
C SER A 120 9.44 47.99 -25.34
N ILE A 121 8.78 48.53 -24.32
CA ILE A 121 7.50 48.05 -23.83
C ILE A 121 6.49 49.18 -24.01
N ASN A 122 5.45 48.95 -24.80
CA ASN A 122 4.33 49.90 -24.81
C ASN A 122 3.44 49.69 -23.57
N GLU A 123 2.69 50.72 -23.17
CA GLU A 123 1.87 50.68 -21.96
C GLU A 123 0.89 49.51 -21.95
N GLU A 124 0.34 49.14 -23.12
CA GLU A 124 -0.59 48.02 -23.24
C GLU A 124 0.07 46.66 -22.96
N GLN A 125 1.26 46.41 -23.53
CA GLN A 125 2.05 45.21 -23.25
C GLN A 125 2.44 45.14 -21.77
N LEU A 126 2.80 46.28 -21.17
CA LEU A 126 3.11 46.37 -19.75
C LEU A 126 1.90 45.99 -18.89
N ARG A 127 0.72 46.54 -19.19
CA ARG A 127 -0.55 46.20 -18.51
C ARG A 127 -0.87 44.72 -18.64
N ARG A 128 -0.65 44.12 -19.82
CA ARG A 128 -0.85 42.69 -20.05
C ARG A 128 0.11 41.82 -19.23
N ILE A 129 1.39 42.19 -19.12
CA ILE A 129 2.34 41.47 -18.27
C ILE A 129 1.94 41.55 -16.81
N PHE A 130 1.67 42.75 -16.27
CA PHE A 130 1.32 42.89 -14.86
C PHE A 130 0.02 42.15 -14.52
N ARG A 131 -1.00 42.24 -15.38
CA ARG A 131 -2.25 41.49 -15.21
C ARG A 131 -2.01 39.98 -15.23
N GLY A 132 -1.24 39.49 -16.19
CA GLY A 132 -0.90 38.07 -16.31
C GLY A 132 -0.12 37.56 -15.10
N LYS A 133 0.88 38.32 -14.65
CA LYS A 133 1.69 38.01 -13.46
C LYS A 133 0.82 37.96 -12.20
N MET A 134 0.00 38.98 -11.96
CA MET A 134 -0.91 39.02 -10.81
C MET A 134 -1.89 37.85 -10.81
N MET A 135 -2.42 37.46 -11.98
CA MET A 135 -3.25 36.26 -12.11
C MET A 135 -2.47 34.98 -11.79
N ALA A 136 -1.23 34.84 -12.28
CA ALA A 136 -0.39 33.68 -11.99
C ALA A 136 0.00 33.61 -10.50
N GLU A 137 0.28 34.75 -9.85
CA GLU A 137 0.53 34.84 -8.40
C GLU A 137 -0.71 34.41 -7.61
N CYS A 138 -1.88 34.97 -7.95
CA CYS A 138 -3.15 34.58 -7.34
C CYS A 138 -3.44 33.07 -7.50
N MET A 139 -3.19 32.52 -8.70
CA MET A 139 -3.36 31.09 -8.97
C MET A 139 -2.31 30.22 -8.28
N SER A 140 -1.09 30.73 -8.06
CA SER A 140 -0.04 30.03 -7.33
C SER A 140 -0.36 29.94 -5.83
N GLU A 141 -1.03 30.94 -5.29
CA GLU A 141 -1.52 30.98 -3.90
C GLU A 141 -2.78 30.13 -3.75
N GLN A 142 -3.65 30.14 -4.76
CA GLN A 142 -4.79 29.23 -4.86
C GLN A 142 -4.31 27.82 -5.23
N LYS A 143 -3.74 27.11 -4.25
CA LYS A 143 -3.73 25.64 -4.29
C LYS A 143 -5.20 25.20 -4.31
N VAL A 144 -5.74 24.93 -5.49
CA VAL A 144 -7.10 24.42 -5.64
C VAL A 144 -7.11 23.01 -5.08
N ASP A 145 -7.45 22.91 -3.80
CA ASP A 145 -7.72 21.64 -3.17
C ASP A 145 -9.05 21.13 -3.70
N PHE A 146 -9.01 20.32 -4.76
CA PHE A 146 -10.21 19.81 -5.41
C PHE A 146 -11.08 18.97 -4.43
N PHE A 147 -10.50 18.44 -3.34
CA PHE A 147 -11.27 17.78 -2.28
C PHE A 147 -12.26 18.73 -1.59
N THR A 148 -12.01 20.05 -1.61
CA THR A 148 -12.95 21.05 -1.10
C THR A 148 -14.14 21.27 -2.02
N LYS A 149 -14.04 20.86 -3.29
CA LYS A 149 -15.07 21.07 -4.32
C LYS A 149 -15.87 19.82 -4.64
N LEU A 150 -15.31 18.64 -4.35
CA LEU A 150 -15.99 17.37 -4.60
C LEU A 150 -16.96 17.03 -3.46
N PRO A 151 -18.11 16.40 -3.76
CA PRO A 151 -18.96 15.77 -2.76
C PRO A 151 -18.20 14.74 -1.93
N THR A 152 -18.59 14.58 -0.67
CA THR A 152 -17.93 13.69 0.30
C THR A 152 -17.86 12.26 -0.19
N GLU A 153 -18.90 11.82 -0.90
CA GLU A 153 -19.07 10.47 -1.41
C GLU A 153 -18.01 10.16 -2.47
N ILE A 154 -17.83 11.07 -3.43
CA ILE A 154 -16.82 10.94 -4.48
C ILE A 154 -15.40 10.95 -3.90
N VAL A 155 -15.18 11.79 -2.89
CA VAL A 155 -13.90 11.82 -2.17
C VAL A 155 -13.63 10.48 -1.48
N ASN A 156 -14.63 9.92 -0.78
CA ASN A 156 -14.49 8.63 -0.13
C ASN A 156 -14.17 7.51 -1.13
N ASP A 157 -14.85 7.50 -2.29
CA ASP A 157 -14.59 6.52 -3.35
C ASP A 157 -13.14 6.63 -3.86
N ILE A 158 -12.64 7.85 -4.07
CA ILE A 158 -11.24 8.08 -4.47
C ILE A 158 -10.29 7.56 -3.39
N ILE A 159 -10.52 7.88 -2.12
CA ILE A 159 -9.59 7.49 -1.06
C ILE A 159 -9.55 5.96 -0.89
N VAL A 160 -10.69 5.27 -1.05
CA VAL A 160 -10.75 3.79 -0.99
C VAL A 160 -9.92 3.14 -2.11
N LEU A 161 -9.78 3.79 -3.26
CA LEU A 161 -8.95 3.30 -4.38
C LEU A 161 -7.45 3.53 -4.17
N LEU A 162 -7.05 4.37 -3.21
CA LEU A 162 -5.64 4.63 -2.93
C LEU A 162 -5.03 3.49 -2.11
N PRO A 163 -3.77 3.09 -2.41
CA PRO A 163 -3.02 2.18 -1.55
C PRO A 163 -2.93 2.73 -0.12
N GLN A 164 -3.02 1.85 0.88
CA GLN A 164 -2.98 2.23 2.30
C GLN A 164 -1.69 3.01 2.65
N THR A 165 -0.58 2.69 1.99
CA THR A 165 0.70 3.40 2.13
C THR A 165 0.63 4.87 1.69
N SER A 166 -0.23 5.19 0.72
CA SER A 166 -0.43 6.54 0.20
C SER A 166 -1.31 7.40 1.11
N HIS A 167 -2.21 6.82 1.90
CA HIS A 167 -3.12 7.59 2.77
C HIS A 167 -2.37 8.52 3.73
N THR A 168 -1.25 8.07 4.29
CA THR A 168 -0.42 8.91 5.17
C THR A 168 0.18 10.12 4.45
N GLN A 169 0.59 9.96 3.19
CA GLN A 169 1.09 11.08 2.37
C GLN A 169 -0.07 12.03 2.01
N CYS A 170 -1.23 11.48 1.69
CA CYS A 170 -2.44 12.22 1.40
C CYS A 170 -2.88 13.10 2.59
N MET A 171 -2.77 12.60 3.83
CA MET A 171 -3.05 13.38 5.05
C MET A 171 -2.10 14.58 5.27
N LEU A 172 -0.96 14.64 4.56
CA LEU A 172 0.00 15.74 4.61
C LEU A 172 -0.24 16.80 3.51
N VAL A 173 -1.15 16.55 2.57
CA VAL A 173 -1.44 17.46 1.44
C VAL A 173 -2.13 18.74 1.93
N SER A 174 -3.19 18.59 2.72
CA SER A 174 -3.93 19.70 3.33
C SER A 174 -4.69 19.22 4.57
N ASP A 175 -5.15 20.15 5.41
CA ASP A 175 -6.02 19.83 6.54
C ASP A 175 -7.35 19.23 6.08
N MET A 176 -7.86 19.62 4.90
CA MET A 176 -9.08 19.06 4.34
C MET A 176 -8.90 17.60 3.94
N TRP A 177 -7.79 17.26 3.26
CA TRP A 177 -7.46 15.87 2.94
C TRP A 177 -7.38 15.03 4.21
N ARG A 178 -6.68 15.53 5.22
CA ARG A 178 -6.60 14.87 6.52
C ARG A 178 -7.98 14.62 7.11
N GLN A 179 -8.83 15.64 7.18
CA GLN A 179 -10.19 15.50 7.71
C GLN A 179 -11.00 14.49 6.92
N ARG A 180 -10.98 14.52 5.59
CA ARG A 180 -11.74 13.58 4.75
C ARG A 180 -11.30 12.14 4.94
N ILE A 181 -9.99 11.88 4.94
CA ILE A 181 -9.45 10.53 5.15
C ILE A 181 -9.80 10.03 6.56
N VAL A 182 -9.66 10.90 7.57
CA VAL A 182 -10.01 10.59 8.96
C VAL A 182 -11.49 10.20 9.09
N HIS A 183 -12.40 10.86 8.38
CA HIS A 183 -13.83 10.55 8.44
C HIS A 183 -14.27 9.44 7.46
N CYS A 184 -13.36 8.89 6.65
CA CYS A 184 -13.70 7.85 5.68
C CYS A 184 -13.72 6.46 6.34
N GLN A 185 -14.90 6.06 6.85
CA GLN A 185 -15.09 4.83 7.62
C GLN A 185 -14.64 3.55 6.87
N THR A 186 -14.78 3.52 5.54
CA THR A 186 -14.44 2.36 4.71
C THR A 186 -12.95 1.98 4.79
N ILE A 187 -12.06 2.97 4.95
CA ILE A 187 -10.62 2.73 5.09
C ILE A 187 -10.33 2.11 6.46
N TRP A 188 -10.95 2.65 7.50
CA TRP A 188 -10.71 2.22 8.87
C TRP A 188 -11.27 0.83 9.17
N ASN A 189 -12.32 0.43 8.46
CA ASN A 189 -12.90 -0.91 8.59
C ASN A 189 -11.96 -2.03 8.08
N ASN A 190 -10.98 -1.71 7.24
CA ASN A 190 -10.06 -2.68 6.63
C ASN A 190 -8.58 -2.35 6.95
N LEU A 191 -8.33 -1.65 8.05
CA LEU A 191 -6.99 -1.19 8.39
C LEU A 191 -6.11 -2.38 8.82
N VAL A 192 -5.07 -2.67 8.04
CA VAL A 192 -4.00 -3.60 8.42
C VAL A 192 -2.86 -2.80 9.03
N LEU A 193 -2.53 -3.08 10.30
CA LEU A 193 -1.38 -2.49 10.99
C LEU A 193 -0.20 -3.47 10.91
N ASP A 194 0.71 -3.23 9.97
CA ASP A 194 1.96 -4.01 9.82
C ASP A 194 3.11 -3.28 10.54
N ASP A 195 3.67 -3.87 11.60
CA ASP A 195 4.72 -3.26 12.42
C ASP A 195 5.98 -2.91 11.61
N ARG A 196 6.21 -3.61 10.48
CA ARG A 196 7.42 -3.50 9.65
C ARG A 196 7.45 -2.25 8.75
N GLN A 197 6.30 -1.67 8.40
CA GLN A 197 6.23 -0.59 7.41
C GLN A 197 6.20 0.84 7.99
N PHE A 198 6.10 0.99 9.32
CA PHE A 198 5.91 2.30 9.93
C PHE A 198 7.12 2.75 10.76
N GLY A 199 7.97 3.62 10.18
CA GLY A 199 8.78 4.61 10.92
C GLY A 199 7.89 5.72 11.51
N CYS A 200 8.40 6.95 11.73
CA CYS A 200 7.74 8.12 12.38
C CYS A 200 6.26 8.41 12.00
N ARG A 201 5.73 7.79 10.94
CA ARG A 201 4.31 7.67 10.59
C ARG A 201 3.43 6.93 11.62
N ARG A 202 4.01 6.15 12.56
CA ARG A 202 3.32 5.55 13.72
C ARG A 202 2.54 6.58 14.53
N TYR A 203 3.13 7.77 14.69
CA TYR A 203 2.49 8.87 15.41
C TYR A 203 1.28 9.40 14.65
N ILE A 204 1.34 9.58 13.33
CA ILE A 204 0.23 10.22 12.60
C ILE A 204 -1.00 9.30 12.56
N LEU A 205 -0.84 7.99 12.36
CA LEU A 205 -1.99 7.07 12.33
C LEU A 205 -2.59 6.87 13.72
N CYS A 206 -1.75 6.68 14.75
CA CYS A 206 -2.21 6.63 16.15
C CYS A 206 -2.84 7.96 16.59
N HIS A 207 -2.29 9.09 16.16
CA HIS A 207 -2.80 10.42 16.48
C HIS A 207 -4.06 10.74 15.67
N CYS A 208 -4.24 10.22 14.46
CA CYS A 208 -5.48 10.33 13.71
C CYS A 208 -6.58 9.46 14.33
N ILE A 209 -6.28 8.23 14.73
CA ILE A 209 -7.19 7.37 15.50
C ILE A 209 -7.54 8.07 16.83
N CYS A 210 -6.55 8.45 17.63
CA CYS A 210 -6.75 9.17 18.90
C CYS A 210 -7.43 10.54 18.73
N TRP A 211 -7.26 11.26 17.62
CA TRP A 211 -7.89 12.59 17.43
C TRP A 211 -9.32 12.49 16.92
N THR A 212 -9.65 11.48 16.10
CA THR A 212 -11.06 11.13 15.79
C THR A 212 -11.81 10.78 17.08
N ILE A 213 -11.12 10.14 18.03
CA ILE A 213 -11.63 9.75 19.34
C ILE A 213 -11.71 10.97 20.29
N CYS A 214 -10.63 11.76 20.42
CA CYS A 214 -10.57 12.90 21.33
C CYS A 214 -11.38 14.11 20.87
N ALA A 215 -11.68 14.30 19.58
CA ALA A 215 -12.55 15.40 19.14
C ALA A 215 -13.98 15.30 19.70
N THR A 216 -14.37 14.14 20.26
CA THR A 216 -15.63 13.96 21.00
C THR A 216 -15.53 14.29 22.50
N MET A 217 -14.33 14.54 23.04
CA MET A 217 -14.10 14.85 24.45
C MET A 217 -13.22 16.10 24.64
N THR A 218 -13.66 16.98 25.53
CA THR A 218 -13.20 18.36 25.76
C THR A 218 -11.69 18.60 25.99
N ASN A 219 -11.28 19.84 25.69
CA ASN A 219 -9.97 20.51 25.83
C ASN A 219 -9.09 20.11 27.05
N SER A 220 -7.91 19.50 26.79
CA SER A 220 -6.64 19.71 27.53
C SER A 220 -5.52 18.76 27.04
N PRO A 221 -4.26 19.22 26.83
CA PRO A 221 -3.07 18.36 26.76
C PRO A 221 -2.16 18.52 27.99
N PRO A 222 -1.41 17.47 28.40
CA PRO A 222 0.03 17.47 28.08
C PRO A 222 0.65 16.06 27.90
N TRP A 223 1.53 15.85 26.92
CA TRP A 223 2.27 14.57 26.81
C TRP A 223 3.74 14.76 26.40
N HIS A 224 4.64 14.57 27.36
CA HIS A 224 6.05 14.27 27.16
C HIS A 224 6.47 13.24 28.22
N THR A 225 6.45 11.94 27.89
CA THR A 225 7.21 10.82 28.49
C THR A 225 6.79 9.52 27.80
N GLU A 226 7.71 8.54 27.71
CA GLU A 226 7.62 7.25 27.00
C GLU A 226 6.21 6.63 26.95
N MET A 227 5.46 7.00 25.92
CA MET A 227 4.13 6.47 25.70
C MET A 227 4.31 5.12 25.02
N SER A 228 4.08 4.02 25.75
CA SER A 228 4.07 2.69 25.16
C SER A 228 3.09 2.69 23.99
N ILE A 229 3.52 2.22 22.81
CA ILE A 229 2.74 2.13 21.55
C ILE A 229 1.37 1.46 21.76
N TRP A 230 1.22 0.71 22.84
CA TRP A 230 -0.01 0.08 23.27
C TRP A 230 -1.17 1.04 23.57
N MET A 231 -0.95 2.19 24.20
CA MET A 231 -2.06 3.07 24.63
C MET A 231 -2.97 3.52 23.47
N PRO A 232 -2.42 3.98 22.33
CA PRO A 232 -3.23 4.27 21.15
C PRO A 232 -3.94 3.05 20.54
N ILE A 233 -3.29 1.88 20.55
CA ILE A 233 -3.88 0.63 20.02
C ILE A 233 -5.07 0.20 20.88
N GLU A 234 -4.89 0.19 22.20
CA GLU A 234 -5.93 -0.10 23.19
C GLU A 234 -7.13 0.83 23.00
N SER A 235 -6.92 2.14 22.89
CA SER A 235 -8.00 3.09 22.63
C SER A 235 -8.71 2.81 21.30
N GLY A 236 -7.96 2.50 20.24
CA GLY A 236 -8.53 2.13 18.94
C GLY A 236 -9.44 0.90 19.03
N ILE A 237 -8.97 -0.17 19.68
CA ILE A 237 -9.73 -1.41 19.85
C ILE A 237 -10.96 -1.16 20.73
N LEU A 238 -10.84 -0.43 21.85
CA LEU A 238 -11.97 -0.12 22.73
C LEU A 238 -13.08 0.68 22.04
N ASN A 239 -12.74 1.50 21.05
CA ASN A 239 -13.72 2.23 20.24
C ASN A 239 -14.33 1.36 19.14
N ALA A 240 -13.56 0.44 18.57
CA ALA A 240 -14.05 -0.54 17.61
C ALA A 240 -14.76 -1.74 18.26
N ARG A 241 -14.81 -1.83 19.60
CA ARG A 241 -15.22 -3.03 20.34
C ARG A 241 -16.55 -3.65 19.90
N ASN A 242 -17.52 -2.81 19.51
CA ASN A 242 -18.85 -3.25 19.10
C ASN A 242 -18.92 -3.62 17.60
N THR A 243 -17.92 -3.27 16.80
CA THR A 243 -17.90 -3.51 15.34
C THR A 243 -16.78 -4.45 14.91
N LEU A 244 -15.78 -4.66 15.76
CA LEU A 244 -14.60 -5.45 15.48
C LEU A 244 -14.95 -6.94 15.38
N LYS A 245 -14.85 -7.49 14.17
CA LYS A 245 -15.12 -8.92 13.89
C LYS A 245 -13.86 -9.75 13.71
N HIS A 246 -12.79 -9.13 13.23
CA HIS A 246 -11.51 -9.75 12.89
C HIS A 246 -10.40 -8.92 13.52
N LEU A 247 -9.46 -9.58 14.20
CA LEU A 247 -8.29 -8.93 14.78
C LEU A 247 -7.05 -9.77 14.47
N ASP A 248 -6.02 -9.13 13.93
CA ASP A 248 -4.70 -9.70 13.71
C ASP A 248 -3.69 -8.92 14.57
N LEU A 249 -3.06 -9.59 15.52
CA LEU A 249 -2.09 -9.01 16.46
C LEU A 249 -0.73 -9.66 16.22
N GLU A 250 0.25 -8.85 15.84
CA GLU A 250 1.66 -9.23 15.88
C GLU A 250 2.29 -8.67 17.16
N LEU A 251 2.49 -9.53 18.15
CA LEU A 251 3.03 -9.16 19.47
C LEU A 251 4.55 -9.35 19.48
N GLY A 252 5.29 -8.27 19.29
CA GLY A 252 6.74 -8.25 19.47
C GLY A 252 7.17 -8.29 20.94
N ASP A 253 8.46 -8.48 21.20
CA ASP A 253 9.01 -8.67 22.57
C ASP A 253 8.67 -7.53 23.55
N ASN A 254 8.58 -6.30 23.04
CA ASN A 254 8.25 -5.13 23.88
C ASN A 254 6.78 -5.13 24.34
N MET A 255 5.91 -5.90 23.68
CA MET A 255 4.49 -6.02 24.03
C MET A 255 4.22 -6.99 25.19
N ILE A 256 5.22 -7.75 25.62
CA ILE A 256 5.13 -8.69 26.75
C ILE A 256 4.55 -8.03 28.00
N LYS A 257 4.98 -6.80 28.31
CA LYS A 257 4.53 -6.07 29.51
C LYS A 257 3.06 -5.64 29.45
N ASN A 258 2.43 -5.72 28.28
CA ASN A 258 1.06 -5.26 28.04
C ASN A 258 0.09 -6.40 27.73
N THR A 259 0.49 -7.66 27.84
CA THR A 259 -0.37 -8.81 27.54
C THR A 259 -1.67 -8.81 28.34
N THR A 260 -1.61 -8.45 29.62
CA THR A 260 -2.79 -8.32 30.48
C THR A 260 -3.77 -7.29 29.95
N LYS A 261 -3.26 -6.15 29.46
CA LYS A 261 -4.07 -5.09 28.84
C LYS A 261 -4.64 -5.50 27.49
N VAL A 262 -3.89 -6.26 26.68
CA VAL A 262 -4.41 -6.83 25.42
C VAL A 262 -5.66 -7.66 25.70
N ALA A 263 -5.56 -8.57 26.67
CA ALA A 263 -6.66 -9.46 26.99
C ALA A 263 -7.83 -8.73 27.68
N GLU A 264 -7.56 -7.74 28.54
CA GLU A 264 -8.59 -6.83 29.07
C GLU A 264 -9.31 -6.09 27.92
N THR A 265 -8.56 -5.56 26.96
CA THR A 265 -9.10 -4.86 25.79
C THR A 265 -9.96 -5.77 24.92
N LEU A 266 -9.49 -7.00 24.68
CA LEU A 266 -10.23 -8.02 23.93
C LEU A 266 -11.53 -8.40 24.62
N SER A 267 -11.59 -8.33 25.95
CA SER A 267 -12.80 -8.66 26.69
C SER A 267 -13.98 -7.75 26.40
N PHE A 268 -13.72 -6.53 25.95
CA PHE A 268 -14.76 -5.59 25.55
C PHE A 268 -15.29 -5.82 24.13
N CYS A 269 -14.65 -6.68 23.33
CA CYS A 269 -14.97 -6.88 21.91
C CYS A 269 -16.04 -7.98 21.70
N GLU A 270 -17.31 -7.68 21.99
CA GLU A 270 -18.41 -8.66 21.99
C GLU A 270 -18.68 -9.35 20.64
N ASN A 271 -18.31 -8.69 19.53
CA ASN A 271 -18.55 -9.19 18.17
C ASN A 271 -17.33 -9.83 17.51
N LEU A 272 -16.27 -10.05 18.28
CA LEU A 272 -15.03 -10.64 17.77
C LEU A 272 -15.23 -12.13 17.43
N THR A 273 -15.10 -12.45 16.14
CA THR A 273 -15.29 -13.82 15.60
C THR A 273 -14.00 -14.47 15.16
N SER A 274 -13.00 -13.68 14.77
CA SER A 274 -11.72 -14.16 14.27
C SER A 274 -10.58 -13.44 14.97
N ILE A 275 -9.66 -14.21 15.54
CA ILE A 275 -8.44 -13.68 16.15
C ILE A 275 -7.24 -14.40 15.53
N LYS A 276 -6.25 -13.61 15.11
CA LYS A 276 -4.92 -14.10 14.75
C LYS A 276 -3.92 -13.43 15.70
N ILE A 277 -3.14 -14.24 16.41
CA ILE A 277 -2.08 -13.78 17.30
C ILE A 277 -0.79 -14.39 16.80
N SER A 278 0.17 -13.54 16.46
CA SER A 278 1.52 -13.94 16.08
C SER A 278 2.47 -13.42 17.13
N SER A 279 3.16 -14.31 17.84
CA SER A 279 4.14 -13.91 18.86
C SER A 279 5.27 -14.92 18.96
N PRO A 280 6.51 -14.57 18.57
CA PRO A 280 7.61 -15.53 18.45
C PRO A 280 8.25 -15.96 19.78
N THR A 281 7.93 -15.30 20.89
CA THR A 281 8.68 -15.42 22.15
C THR A 281 7.78 -15.49 23.39
N ILE A 282 6.49 -15.18 23.26
CA ILE A 282 5.62 -15.00 24.42
C ILE A 282 4.87 -16.30 24.68
N PRO A 283 5.02 -16.90 25.87
CA PRO A 283 4.17 -18.00 26.31
C PRO A 283 2.73 -17.56 26.30
N LEU A 284 1.88 -18.31 25.63
CA LEU A 284 0.48 -17.95 25.48
C LEU A 284 -0.22 -17.89 26.86
N SER A 285 0.28 -18.64 27.84
CA SER A 285 -0.07 -18.57 29.27
C SER A 285 0.09 -17.21 29.93
N THR A 286 0.95 -16.33 29.38
CA THR A 286 1.11 -14.93 29.84
C THR A 286 0.29 -13.94 29.04
N ALA A 287 -0.12 -14.31 27.81
CA ALA A 287 -1.00 -13.53 26.94
C ALA A 287 -2.49 -13.76 27.25
N LEU A 288 -2.84 -14.98 27.60
CA LEU A 288 -4.20 -15.47 27.83
C LEU A 288 -4.62 -15.74 29.30
N PRO A 289 -3.85 -15.43 30.36
CA PRO A 289 -4.38 -15.65 31.70
C PRO A 289 -5.60 -14.74 31.96
N SER A 290 -5.76 -13.65 31.20
CA SER A 290 -6.99 -12.87 31.22
C SER A 290 -8.13 -13.43 30.36
N LEU A 291 -7.89 -14.36 29.42
CA LEU A 291 -8.96 -15.18 28.84
C LEU A 291 -9.58 -16.07 29.93
N SER A 292 -8.76 -16.66 30.81
CA SER A 292 -9.28 -17.35 32.00
C SER A 292 -10.00 -16.44 32.99
N SER A 293 -9.69 -15.14 33.06
CA SER A 293 -10.52 -14.18 33.83
C SER A 293 -11.78 -13.72 33.07
N MET A 294 -11.87 -13.93 31.75
CA MET A 294 -13.10 -13.76 30.98
C MET A 294 -14.14 -14.86 31.24
N LYS A 295 -13.77 -15.93 32.00
CA LYS A 295 -14.57 -17.14 32.28
C LYS A 295 -16.01 -16.90 32.72
N GLU A 296 -16.31 -15.80 33.42
CA GLU A 296 -17.59 -15.66 34.11
C GLU A 296 -18.59 -14.72 33.44
N GLN A 297 -18.17 -13.83 32.54
CA GLN A 297 -19.09 -12.81 32.00
C GLN A 297 -19.31 -12.86 30.48
N TYR A 298 -18.42 -13.45 29.69
CA TYR A 298 -18.51 -13.32 28.23
C TYR A 298 -18.37 -14.67 27.53
N ASN A 299 -19.48 -15.14 26.94
CA ASN A 299 -19.49 -16.27 26.01
C ASN A 299 -18.83 -15.82 24.70
N ILE A 300 -17.51 -15.96 24.64
CA ILE A 300 -16.68 -15.45 23.55
C ILE A 300 -17.14 -16.12 22.23
N ARG A 301 -17.51 -15.29 21.25
CA ARG A 301 -18.06 -15.74 19.95
C ARG A 301 -16.97 -16.09 18.93
N ILE A 302 -15.73 -16.34 19.37
CA ILE A 302 -14.63 -16.70 18.47
C ILE A 302 -14.96 -18.01 17.78
N THR A 303 -15.03 -17.95 16.46
CA THR A 303 -15.17 -19.11 15.57
C THR A 303 -13.86 -19.43 14.87
N ASN A 304 -12.94 -18.47 14.73
CA ASN A 304 -11.65 -18.65 14.08
C ASN A 304 -10.50 -18.14 14.98
N LEU A 305 -9.58 -19.03 15.33
CA LEU A 305 -8.39 -18.71 16.10
C LEU A 305 -7.16 -19.16 15.32
N GLN A 306 -6.24 -18.23 15.07
CA GLN A 306 -4.93 -18.51 14.50
C GLN A 306 -3.84 -18.09 15.48
N LEU A 307 -2.96 -19.02 15.82
CA LEU A 307 -1.85 -18.83 16.75
C LEU A 307 -0.56 -19.10 15.97
N ASN A 308 0.32 -18.11 15.85
CA ASN A 308 1.59 -18.23 15.15
C ASN A 308 2.76 -18.02 16.14
N PHE A 309 3.69 -18.96 16.16
CA PHE A 309 4.98 -18.96 16.86
C PHE A 309 4.91 -18.87 18.39
N SER A 310 3.73 -19.09 18.97
CA SER A 310 3.53 -19.04 20.40
C SER A 310 4.01 -20.33 21.08
N SER A 311 4.68 -20.20 22.22
CA SER A 311 4.88 -21.33 23.14
C SER A 311 3.56 -21.60 23.87
N ILE A 312 2.75 -22.49 23.29
CA ILE A 312 1.48 -22.94 23.86
C ILE A 312 1.74 -24.20 24.68
N THR A 313 1.30 -24.20 25.94
CA THR A 313 1.26 -25.39 26.78
C THR A 313 -0.08 -26.11 26.68
N ASP A 314 -0.15 -27.36 27.12
CA ASP A 314 -1.39 -28.14 27.11
C ASP A 314 -2.47 -27.48 27.98
N GLU A 315 -2.07 -26.89 29.11
CA GLU A 315 -2.97 -26.15 30.00
C GLU A 315 -3.56 -24.91 29.30
N ASP A 316 -2.74 -24.18 28.53
CA ASP A 316 -3.22 -23.04 27.74
C ASP A 316 -4.27 -23.47 26.73
N MET A 317 -3.99 -24.57 26.05
CA MET A 317 -4.90 -25.07 25.03
C MET A 317 -6.20 -25.58 25.62
N GLU A 318 -6.13 -26.31 26.74
CA GLU A 318 -7.32 -26.74 27.46
C GLU A 318 -8.16 -25.53 27.90
N SER A 319 -7.50 -24.46 28.35
CA SER A 319 -8.16 -23.21 28.71
C SER A 319 -8.85 -22.55 27.51
N ILE A 320 -8.17 -22.45 26.36
CA ILE A 320 -8.73 -21.91 25.11
C ILE A 320 -9.94 -22.72 24.67
N LEU A 321 -9.84 -24.05 24.63
CA LEU A 321 -10.90 -24.93 24.15
C LEU A 321 -12.11 -24.93 25.08
N ARG A 322 -11.88 -24.81 26.40
CA ARG A 322 -12.96 -24.69 27.39
C ARG A 322 -13.75 -23.39 27.22
N GLN A 323 -13.08 -22.31 26.85
CA GLN A 323 -13.67 -20.97 26.73
C GLN A 323 -14.27 -20.70 25.34
N CYS A 324 -13.60 -21.16 24.28
CA CYS A 324 -14.03 -20.94 22.90
C CYS A 324 -14.90 -22.11 22.41
N ARG A 325 -16.07 -22.31 23.04
CA ARG A 325 -16.96 -23.45 22.69
C ARG A 325 -17.52 -23.39 21.26
N ARG A 326 -17.48 -22.22 20.64
CA ARG A 326 -17.92 -21.98 19.25
C ARG A 326 -16.77 -22.03 18.24
N LEU A 327 -15.57 -22.43 18.68
CA LEU A 327 -14.41 -22.51 17.80
C LEU A 327 -14.67 -23.53 16.69
N GLN A 328 -14.71 -23.04 15.46
CA GLN A 328 -14.87 -23.83 14.24
C GLN A 328 -13.53 -24.01 13.53
N ARG A 329 -12.64 -23.04 13.66
CA ARG A 329 -11.36 -23.02 12.98
C ARG A 329 -10.25 -22.71 13.95
N LEU A 330 -9.27 -23.60 13.99
CA LEU A 330 -8.05 -23.44 14.76
C LEU A 330 -6.86 -23.62 13.82
N VAL A 331 -5.94 -22.67 13.78
CA VAL A 331 -4.69 -22.80 13.03
C VAL A 331 -3.53 -22.51 13.99
N MET A 332 -2.60 -23.43 14.12
CA MET A 332 -1.45 -23.34 15.00
C MET A 332 -0.18 -23.45 14.16
N ASN A 333 0.59 -22.38 14.02
CA ASN A 333 1.85 -22.39 13.28
C ASN A 333 3.00 -22.18 14.26
N GLY A 334 4.09 -22.94 14.13
CA GLY A 334 5.26 -22.91 15.01
C GLY A 334 4.94 -23.12 16.50
N CYS A 335 3.94 -23.95 16.82
CA CYS A 335 3.58 -24.27 18.21
C CYS A 335 4.23 -25.61 18.63
N ASN A 336 4.65 -25.74 19.88
CA ASN A 336 5.32 -26.95 20.42
C ASN A 336 4.43 -28.20 20.32
N ASP A 337 5.01 -29.40 20.20
CA ASP A 337 4.27 -30.65 19.91
C ASP A 337 3.25 -31.11 20.99
N GLY A 338 3.25 -30.54 22.20
CA GLY A 338 2.39 -31.00 23.31
C GLY A 338 0.88 -30.73 23.12
N VAL A 339 0.50 -29.76 22.28
CA VAL A 339 -0.82 -29.11 22.33
C VAL A 339 -2.03 -29.98 21.94
N PHE A 340 -1.82 -31.24 21.55
CA PHE A 340 -2.84 -32.09 20.95
C PHE A 340 -3.70 -32.87 21.95
N ASP A 341 -3.18 -33.19 23.13
CA ASP A 341 -3.93 -33.94 24.15
C ASP A 341 -5.24 -33.21 24.57
N PRO A 342 -5.23 -31.89 24.83
CA PRO A 342 -6.46 -31.15 25.12
C PRO A 342 -7.48 -31.16 23.98
N LEU A 343 -7.03 -31.13 22.73
CA LEU A 343 -7.89 -31.24 21.54
C LEU A 343 -8.57 -32.62 21.47
N TYR A 344 -7.86 -33.67 21.89
CA TYR A 344 -8.42 -35.01 21.97
C TYR A 344 -9.50 -35.13 23.05
N HIS A 345 -9.43 -34.38 24.15
CA HIS A 345 -10.46 -34.45 25.20
C HIS A 345 -11.66 -33.52 24.96
N HIS A 346 -11.49 -32.42 24.22
CA HIS A 346 -12.57 -31.48 23.97
C HIS A 346 -13.41 -31.90 22.76
N GLY A 347 -14.69 -32.21 22.97
CA GLY A 347 -15.67 -32.57 21.92
C GLY A 347 -16.15 -31.36 21.10
N LEU A 348 -15.22 -30.56 20.56
CA LEU A 348 -15.56 -29.36 19.81
C LEU A 348 -16.00 -29.67 18.38
N ASN A 349 -16.91 -28.84 17.87
CA ASN A 349 -17.36 -28.81 16.47
C ASN A 349 -16.33 -28.09 15.59
N LEU A 350 -15.07 -28.51 15.63
CA LEU A 350 -14.02 -27.97 14.77
C LEU A 350 -14.27 -28.43 13.33
N GLU A 351 -14.40 -27.46 12.44
CA GLU A 351 -14.47 -27.63 10.99
C GLU A 351 -13.08 -27.62 10.36
N ILE A 352 -12.13 -26.87 10.92
CA ILE A 352 -10.77 -26.73 10.38
C ILE A 352 -9.74 -26.76 11.51
N ILE A 353 -8.74 -27.64 11.42
CA ILE A 353 -7.55 -27.67 12.28
C ILE A 353 -6.32 -27.56 11.38
N GLY A 354 -5.62 -26.44 11.40
CA GLY A 354 -4.30 -26.30 10.79
C GLY A 354 -3.22 -26.43 11.86
N TYR A 355 -2.18 -27.19 11.55
CA TYR A 355 -0.97 -27.27 12.35
C TYR A 355 0.26 -27.21 11.45
N ASN A 356 1.18 -26.32 11.76
CA ASN A 356 2.45 -26.18 11.06
C ASN A 356 3.54 -26.18 12.13
N CYS A 357 4.42 -27.17 12.17
CA CYS A 357 5.48 -27.25 13.18
C CYS A 357 6.71 -26.40 12.86
N CYS A 358 6.71 -25.63 11.76
CA CYS A 358 7.88 -24.84 11.37
C CYS A 358 8.14 -23.69 12.35
N ASN A 359 9.23 -23.80 13.11
CA ASN A 359 9.83 -22.67 13.83
C ASN A 359 10.75 -21.89 12.87
N PRO A 360 10.56 -20.58 12.66
CA PRO A 360 11.37 -19.78 11.74
C PRO A 360 12.86 -19.80 12.10
N LYS A 361 13.17 -19.96 13.40
CA LYS A 361 14.55 -19.99 13.91
C LYS A 361 15.31 -21.25 13.50
N ASP A 362 14.60 -22.31 13.12
CA ASP A 362 15.20 -23.59 12.70
C ASP A 362 15.44 -23.65 11.17
N ILE A 363 15.26 -22.51 10.47
CA ILE A 363 15.59 -22.35 9.05
C ILE A 363 16.98 -21.69 8.95
N PRO A 364 18.06 -22.46 8.71
CA PRO A 364 19.40 -21.89 8.62
C PRO A 364 19.53 -20.96 7.39
N ASP A 365 19.97 -19.72 7.63
CA ASP A 365 20.46 -18.70 6.71
C ASP A 365 19.82 -18.69 5.30
N LEU A 366 18.54 -18.31 5.22
CA LEU A 366 17.99 -17.73 3.99
C LEU A 366 18.18 -16.22 4.08
N GLU A 367 19.05 -15.67 3.23
CA GLU A 367 19.30 -14.23 3.07
C GLU A 367 17.99 -13.42 3.03
N ASP A 368 18.03 -12.21 3.61
CA ASP A 368 16.98 -11.30 4.09
C ASP A 368 15.66 -11.11 3.28
N ASP A 369 15.52 -11.65 2.07
CA ASP A 369 14.38 -11.37 1.18
C ASP A 369 13.27 -12.46 1.17
N ASN A 370 13.41 -13.57 1.91
CA ASN A 370 12.51 -14.74 1.78
C ASN A 370 11.62 -15.09 2.98
N GLU A 371 11.53 -14.28 4.05
CA GLU A 371 10.54 -14.50 5.13
C GLU A 371 9.08 -14.45 4.64
N GLN A 372 8.82 -13.82 3.48
CA GLN A 372 7.51 -13.87 2.82
C GLN A 372 7.06 -15.29 2.45
N TYR A 373 7.98 -16.25 2.27
CA TYR A 373 7.60 -17.59 1.83
C TYR A 373 6.83 -18.37 2.90
N SER A 374 7.22 -18.35 4.17
CA SER A 374 6.55 -19.14 5.21
C SER A 374 5.12 -18.65 5.50
N THR A 375 4.93 -17.35 5.66
CA THR A 375 3.62 -16.74 5.91
C THR A 375 2.71 -16.76 4.68
N SER A 376 3.25 -16.55 3.48
CA SER A 376 2.47 -16.68 2.25
C SER A 376 2.09 -18.13 1.96
N TRP A 377 2.91 -19.12 2.33
CA TRP A 377 2.61 -20.53 2.05
C TRP A 377 1.40 -21.02 2.86
N THR A 378 1.34 -20.74 4.16
CA THR A 378 0.18 -21.09 4.98
C THR A 378 -1.06 -20.29 4.56
N THR A 379 -0.90 -19.00 4.27
CA THR A 379 -2.00 -18.12 3.83
C THR A 379 -2.53 -18.56 2.46
N ASN A 380 -1.67 -19.01 1.55
CA ASN A 380 -2.03 -19.50 0.22
C ASN A 380 -2.67 -20.88 0.25
N VAL A 381 -2.20 -21.83 1.07
CA VAL A 381 -2.87 -23.14 1.23
C VAL A 381 -4.26 -22.97 1.86
N ILE A 382 -4.39 -22.04 2.80
CA ILE A 382 -5.65 -21.65 3.42
C ILE A 382 -6.58 -20.92 2.44
N SER A 383 -6.06 -19.96 1.66
CA SER A 383 -6.85 -19.12 0.75
C SER A 383 -7.24 -19.86 -0.53
N THR A 384 -6.39 -20.74 -1.05
CA THR A 384 -6.75 -21.67 -2.15
C THR A 384 -7.84 -22.65 -1.73
N GLY A 385 -7.84 -23.08 -0.45
CA GLY A 385 -8.95 -23.82 0.14
C GLY A 385 -10.24 -23.00 0.30
N GLN A 386 -10.15 -21.66 0.41
CA GLN A 386 -11.31 -20.75 0.40
C GLN A 386 -11.82 -20.49 -1.03
N GLN A 387 -10.94 -20.24 -2.00
CA GLN A 387 -11.29 -19.92 -3.38
C GLN A 387 -12.00 -21.08 -4.08
N GLN A 388 -11.63 -22.34 -3.75
CA GLN A 388 -12.39 -23.52 -4.20
C GLN A 388 -13.83 -23.59 -3.67
N ARG A 389 -14.17 -22.89 -2.57
CA ARG A 389 -15.52 -22.85 -2.00
C ARG A 389 -16.43 -21.86 -2.73
N ASP A 390 -15.89 -20.72 -3.16
CA ASP A 390 -16.68 -19.67 -3.80
C ASP A 390 -17.06 -20.04 -5.25
N ASP A 391 -16.24 -20.88 -5.92
CA ASP A 391 -16.54 -21.38 -7.26
C ASP A 391 -17.43 -22.66 -7.29
N SER A 392 -17.75 -23.26 -6.13
CA SER A 392 -18.53 -24.51 -6.06
C SER A 392 -19.64 -24.50 -4.99
N LEU A 393 -20.59 -23.57 -5.10
CA LEU A 393 -21.79 -23.56 -4.26
C LEU A 393 -22.95 -24.35 -4.89
N SER A 394 -23.08 -25.63 -4.51
CA SER A 394 -24.36 -26.20 -4.03
C SER A 394 -24.15 -27.56 -3.35
N THR A 395 -24.83 -27.77 -2.22
CA THR A 395 -24.98 -29.00 -1.38
C THR A 395 -24.15 -29.12 -0.09
N SER A 396 -24.75 -28.66 1.01
CA SER A 396 -24.96 -29.34 2.30
C SER A 396 -23.91 -30.31 2.88
N SER A 397 -22.65 -29.88 3.08
CA SER A 397 -21.74 -30.58 4.00
C SER A 397 -21.51 -29.77 5.28
N HIS A 398 -22.51 -29.69 6.16
CA HIS A 398 -22.29 -29.28 7.54
C HIS A 398 -21.66 -30.44 8.32
N GLY A 399 -20.66 -30.15 9.15
CA GLY A 399 -20.11 -31.09 10.13
C GLY A 399 -18.90 -31.91 9.68
N LYS A 400 -18.16 -31.49 8.64
CA LYS A 400 -16.94 -32.21 8.26
C LYS A 400 -15.64 -31.47 8.59
N LEU A 401 -14.76 -32.09 9.39
CA LEU A 401 -13.45 -31.58 9.80
C LEU A 401 -12.45 -31.58 8.62
N ARG A 402 -11.63 -30.55 8.51
CA ARG A 402 -10.48 -30.47 7.62
C ARG A 402 -9.21 -30.28 8.41
N MET A 403 -8.17 -31.06 8.14
CA MET A 403 -6.91 -30.94 8.85
C MET A 403 -5.78 -30.55 7.88
N PHE A 404 -4.91 -29.63 8.26
CA PHE A 404 -3.74 -29.20 7.50
C PHE A 404 -2.49 -29.43 8.33
N PHE A 405 -1.51 -30.16 7.81
CA PHE A 405 -0.24 -30.40 8.49
C PHE A 405 0.92 -29.91 7.65
N ALA A 406 1.84 -29.14 8.23
CA ALA A 406 3.06 -28.72 7.56
C ALA A 406 4.29 -29.08 8.40
N ASP A 407 5.15 -29.96 7.88
CA ASP A 407 6.38 -30.41 8.54
C ASP A 407 7.61 -30.16 7.65
N THR A 408 8.72 -29.71 8.25
CA THR A 408 9.97 -29.43 7.54
C THR A 408 11.22 -29.93 8.22
N GLN A 409 12.11 -30.43 7.37
CA GLN A 409 13.58 -30.55 7.49
C GLN A 409 14.20 -31.78 8.14
N ASP A 410 13.62 -32.38 9.19
CA ASP A 410 14.24 -33.56 9.83
C ASP A 410 13.35 -34.82 9.80
N PRO A 411 13.64 -35.81 8.94
CA PRO A 411 12.89 -37.07 8.94
C PRO A 411 13.03 -37.87 10.25
N SER A 412 13.97 -37.52 11.13
CA SER A 412 14.09 -38.12 12.46
C SER A 412 13.16 -37.50 13.51
N SER A 413 12.62 -36.29 13.26
CA SER A 413 11.62 -35.65 14.11
C SER A 413 10.20 -36.06 13.74
N ALA A 414 9.96 -37.32 13.34
CA ALA A 414 8.63 -37.86 13.00
C ALA A 414 7.60 -37.86 14.16
N LEU A 415 7.91 -37.15 15.25
CA LEU A 415 7.09 -36.92 16.43
C LEU A 415 5.68 -36.37 16.10
N PRO A 416 5.52 -35.34 15.22
CA PRO A 416 4.20 -34.80 14.92
C PRO A 416 3.27 -35.87 14.37
N ALA A 417 3.79 -36.79 13.55
CA ALA A 417 3.00 -37.88 13.00
C ALA A 417 2.38 -38.74 14.11
N PHE A 418 3.10 -39.06 15.19
CA PHE A 418 2.53 -39.81 16.31
C PHE A 418 1.53 -38.98 17.11
N THR A 419 1.81 -37.71 17.37
CA THR A 419 0.93 -36.86 18.19
C THR A 419 -0.39 -36.52 17.50
N ILE A 420 -0.40 -36.55 16.16
CA ILE A 420 -1.60 -36.28 15.35
C ILE A 420 -2.51 -37.52 15.22
N MET A 421 -1.98 -38.74 15.36
CA MET A 421 -2.76 -39.96 15.13
C MET A 421 -3.97 -40.13 16.06
N PRO A 422 -3.89 -39.84 17.38
CA PRO A 422 -5.06 -39.86 18.25
C PRO A 422 -6.18 -38.93 17.76
N LEU A 423 -5.82 -37.76 17.24
CA LEU A 423 -6.76 -36.81 16.65
C LEU A 423 -7.41 -37.35 15.38
N LEU A 424 -6.62 -37.89 14.45
CA LEU A 424 -7.14 -38.51 13.23
C LEU A 424 -8.10 -39.66 13.56
N TYR A 425 -7.78 -40.48 14.56
CA TYR A 425 -8.63 -41.58 14.99
C TYR A 425 -9.94 -41.08 15.60
N LYS A 426 -9.88 -40.08 16.50
CA LYS A 426 -11.08 -39.51 17.14
C LYS A 426 -12.03 -38.88 16.13
N TYR A 427 -11.49 -38.16 15.15
CA TYR A 427 -12.27 -37.42 14.17
C TYR A 427 -12.47 -38.16 12.83
N LYS A 428 -12.12 -39.45 12.75
CA LYS A 428 -12.18 -40.23 11.49
C LYS A 428 -13.55 -40.22 10.81
N GLU A 429 -14.63 -40.19 11.60
CA GLU A 429 -16.00 -40.20 11.07
C GLU A 429 -16.49 -38.82 10.62
N THR A 430 -15.89 -37.75 11.12
CA THR A 430 -16.24 -36.37 10.74
C THR A 430 -15.24 -35.77 9.77
N LEU A 431 -14.08 -36.38 9.51
CA LEU A 431 -13.06 -35.82 8.61
C LEU A 431 -13.54 -35.81 7.14
N SER A 432 -13.71 -34.62 6.54
CA SER A 432 -13.98 -34.49 5.08
C SER A 432 -12.71 -34.52 4.26
N VAL A 433 -11.70 -33.80 4.71
CA VAL A 433 -10.50 -33.53 3.93
C VAL A 433 -9.30 -33.52 4.85
N LEU A 434 -8.29 -34.33 4.53
CA LEU A 434 -7.00 -34.28 5.17
C LEU A 434 -5.99 -33.74 4.16
N HIS A 435 -5.44 -32.58 4.46
CA HIS A 435 -4.31 -32.00 3.76
C HIS A 435 -3.06 -32.21 4.62
N ILE A 436 -2.13 -33.02 4.13
CA ILE A 436 -0.82 -33.17 4.77
C ILE A 436 0.20 -32.64 3.78
N ASN A 437 0.79 -31.51 4.12
CA ASN A 437 1.85 -30.86 3.38
C ASN A 437 3.19 -31.17 4.03
N ILE A 438 3.84 -32.24 3.59
CA ILE A 438 5.15 -32.61 4.13
C ILE A 438 6.23 -32.00 3.23
N ALA A 439 6.98 -31.04 3.76
CA ALA A 439 8.11 -30.45 3.06
C ALA A 439 9.40 -31.21 3.43
N LEU A 440 9.69 -32.26 2.66
CA LEU A 440 10.88 -33.09 2.82
C LEU A 440 12.11 -32.39 2.19
N LYS A 441 13.19 -32.23 2.96
CA LYS A 441 14.49 -31.75 2.44
C LYS A 441 15.19 -32.88 1.69
N MET A 442 14.85 -33.06 0.41
CA MET A 442 15.65 -33.87 -0.51
C MET A 442 16.72 -33.00 -1.17
N GLU A 443 17.87 -33.57 -1.57
CA GLU A 443 18.99 -32.87 -2.24
C GLU A 443 18.59 -32.01 -3.46
N LYS A 444 17.36 -32.14 -3.97
CA LYS A 444 16.79 -31.36 -5.09
C LYS A 444 15.55 -30.51 -4.75
N LYS A 445 15.29 -30.15 -3.49
CA LYS A 445 14.19 -29.24 -3.06
C LYS A 445 12.84 -29.50 -3.77
N ARG A 446 12.25 -30.69 -3.60
CA ARG A 446 10.91 -30.99 -4.11
C ARG A 446 9.89 -30.97 -2.98
N LEU A 447 8.83 -30.18 -3.15
CA LEU A 447 7.67 -30.15 -2.27
C LEU A 447 6.70 -31.27 -2.66
N LEU A 448 6.27 -32.07 -1.68
CA LEU A 448 5.22 -33.06 -1.85
C LEU A 448 3.93 -32.51 -1.25
N HIS A 449 3.00 -32.07 -2.10
CA HIS A 449 1.68 -31.62 -1.70
C HIS A 449 0.70 -32.79 -1.82
N LEU A 450 0.18 -33.28 -0.69
CA LEU A 450 -0.78 -34.38 -0.66
C LEU A 450 -2.14 -33.88 -0.21
N THR A 451 -3.11 -33.94 -1.11
CA THR A 451 -4.51 -33.61 -0.83
C THR A 451 -5.38 -34.83 -1.07
N TYR A 452 -6.04 -35.31 -0.02
CA TYR A 452 -6.92 -36.47 -0.11
C TYR A 452 -8.36 -36.09 0.21
N PRO A 453 -9.21 -35.93 -0.82
CA PRO A 453 -10.66 -36.00 -0.63
C PRO A 453 -11.07 -37.47 -0.41
N ASN A 454 -11.93 -37.73 0.58
CA ASN A 454 -12.45 -39.06 0.92
C ASN A 454 -11.34 -40.06 1.31
N PHE A 455 -10.87 -39.91 2.54
CA PHE A 455 -9.79 -40.67 3.17
C PHE A 455 -10.17 -42.16 3.33
N THR A 456 -9.40 -43.09 2.75
CA THR A 456 -9.56 -44.54 2.97
C THR A 456 -8.22 -45.16 3.36
N LEU A 457 -8.25 -46.13 4.28
CA LEU A 457 -7.07 -46.84 4.79
C LEU A 457 -6.19 -47.45 3.67
N SER A 458 -6.82 -47.89 2.58
CA SER A 458 -6.12 -48.39 1.38
C SER A 458 -5.19 -47.35 0.75
N LYS A 459 -5.62 -46.09 0.64
CA LYS A 459 -4.81 -44.99 0.08
C LYS A 459 -3.65 -44.61 1.00
N LEU A 460 -3.78 -44.88 2.30
CA LEU A 460 -2.72 -44.70 3.30
C LEU A 460 -1.60 -45.73 3.11
N MET A 461 -1.93 -46.97 2.72
CA MET A 461 -0.94 -47.98 2.39
C MET A 461 -0.19 -47.64 1.09
N ASP A 462 -0.88 -47.04 0.11
CA ASP A 462 -0.27 -46.54 -1.13
C ASP A 462 0.72 -45.40 -0.87
N LEU A 463 0.50 -44.55 0.14
CA LEU A 463 1.44 -43.50 0.54
C LEU A 463 2.79 -44.04 1.01
N SER A 464 2.80 -45.21 1.65
CA SER A 464 4.01 -45.81 2.18
C SER A 464 5.06 -46.08 1.09
N THR A 465 4.62 -46.38 -0.13
CA THR A 465 5.50 -46.74 -1.24
C THR A 465 6.25 -45.55 -1.85
N TRP A 466 5.86 -44.33 -1.50
CA TRP A 466 6.50 -43.09 -1.96
C TRP A 466 7.50 -42.52 -0.95
N LEU A 467 7.55 -43.10 0.26
CA LEU A 467 8.45 -42.68 1.33
C LEU A 467 9.82 -43.37 1.19
N PRO A 468 10.93 -42.72 1.57
CA PRO A 468 12.22 -43.38 1.73
C PRO A 468 12.09 -44.61 2.64
N HIS A 469 12.84 -45.67 2.35
CA HIS A 469 12.72 -46.95 3.05
C HIS A 469 12.89 -46.83 4.59
N SER A 470 13.65 -45.83 5.06
CA SER A 470 13.81 -45.52 6.49
C SER A 470 12.54 -44.98 7.15
N VAL A 471 11.69 -44.27 6.40
CA VAL A 471 10.41 -43.69 6.86
C VAL A 471 9.25 -44.64 6.59
N GLN A 472 9.36 -45.45 5.52
CA GLN A 472 8.32 -46.39 5.11
C GLN A 472 8.01 -47.44 6.19
N GLN A 473 9.03 -48.03 6.80
CA GLN A 473 8.82 -49.05 7.84
C GLN A 473 8.15 -48.46 9.08
N PHE A 474 8.61 -47.28 9.50
CA PHE A 474 8.02 -46.54 10.61
C PHE A 474 6.55 -46.16 10.32
N PHE A 475 6.28 -45.61 9.14
CA PHE A 475 4.92 -45.24 8.72
C PHE A 475 3.99 -46.46 8.63
N LEU A 476 4.49 -47.60 8.11
CA LEU A 476 3.74 -48.86 8.05
C LEU A 476 3.48 -49.46 9.43
N ASP A 477 4.44 -49.39 10.35
CA ASP A 477 4.27 -49.90 11.70
C ASP A 477 3.30 -49.03 12.51
N THR A 478 3.32 -47.70 12.31
CA THR A 478 2.32 -46.79 12.86
C THR A 478 0.92 -47.06 12.30
N ILE A 479 0.79 -47.27 10.98
CA ILE A 479 -0.51 -47.65 10.38
C ILE A 479 -1.00 -48.99 10.90
N ARG A 480 -0.11 -50.00 11.00
CA ARG A 480 -0.47 -51.31 11.54
C ARG A 480 -0.94 -51.21 12.98
N HIS A 481 -0.26 -50.44 13.83
CA HIS A 481 -0.66 -50.23 15.21
C HIS A 481 -2.07 -49.62 15.33
N ILE A 482 -2.39 -48.67 14.45
CA ILE A 482 -3.72 -48.03 14.36
C ILE A 482 -4.80 -48.98 13.86
N ILE A 483 -4.47 -49.95 13.01
CA ILE A 483 -5.43 -50.97 12.56
C ILE A 483 -5.75 -51.97 13.67
N THR A 484 -4.78 -52.23 14.56
CA THR A 484 -4.96 -53.14 15.71
C THR A 484 -5.64 -52.53 16.93
N LEU A 485 -5.70 -51.19 17.03
CA LEU A 485 -6.43 -50.43 18.06
C LEU A 485 -7.83 -50.04 17.57
#